data_AF-D2H1P0-F1
#
_entry.id   AF-D2H1P0-F1
#
_cell.length_a   1.000
_cell.length_b   1.000
_cell.length_c   1.000
_cell.angle_alpha   90.00
_cell.angle_beta   90.00
_cell.angle_gamma   90.00
#
_symmetry.space_group_name_H-M   'P 1'
#
loop_
_entity.id
_entity.type
_entity.pdbx_description
1 polymer ?
#
loop_
_entity_poly.entity_id
_entity_poly.type
_entity_poly.pdbx_seq_one_letter_code
_entity_poly.pdbx_strand_id
1 'polypeptide(L)' 'ATCSLVDPDRCTKIFGNCRRRCFKYEKQIDICFSPSKICCIERLFEED' A
#
# COMPACT_ATOMS: atom_id res chain seq x y z
N ALA A 1 -4.51 -22.38 -2.09
CA ALA A 1 -4.15 -20.97 -1.87
C ALA A 1 -5.31 -20.11 -2.34
N THR A 2 -5.88 -19.28 -1.47
CA THR A 2 -6.98 -18.37 -1.82
C THR A 2 -6.37 -17.18 -2.56
N CYS A 3 -6.57 -17.10 -3.88
CA CYS A 3 -6.10 -15.98 -4.67
C CYS A 3 -7.07 -14.81 -4.45
N SER A 4 -6.90 -14.09 -3.34
CA SER A 4 -7.62 -12.83 -3.14
C SER A 4 -7.13 -11.89 -4.24
N LEU A 5 -7.97 -11.67 -5.24
CA LEU A 5 -7.70 -10.72 -6.33
C LEU A 5 -7.70 -9.32 -5.72
N VAL A 6 -6.55 -8.90 -5.21
CA VAL A 6 -6.33 -7.54 -4.71
C VAL A 6 -6.46 -6.61 -5.92
N ASP A 7 -7.41 -5.68 -5.88
CA ASP A 7 -7.57 -4.66 -6.92
C ASP A 7 -6.22 -3.93 -7.10
N PRO A 8 -5.54 -4.11 -8.24
CA PRO A 8 -4.21 -3.57 -8.47
C PRO A 8 -4.17 -2.04 -8.41
N ASP A 9 -5.30 -1.38 -8.67
CA ASP A 9 -5.41 0.07 -8.66
C ASP A 9 -5.80 0.63 -7.30
N ARG A 10 -6.24 -0.20 -6.34
CA ARG A 10 -6.69 0.33 -5.04
C ARG A 10 -5.57 1.09 -4.32
N CYS A 11 -4.33 0.63 -4.44
CA CYS A 11 -3.18 1.33 -3.87
C CYS A 11 -2.92 2.67 -4.57
N THR A 12 -2.92 2.69 -5.90
CA THR A 12 -2.65 3.90 -6.70
C THR A 12 -3.78 4.92 -6.61
N LYS A 13 -5.05 4.47 -6.53
CA LYS A 13 -6.26 5.32 -6.39
C LYS A 13 -6.24 6.17 -5.11
N ILE A 14 -5.56 5.71 -4.06
CA ILE A 14 -5.43 6.43 -2.78
C ILE A 14 -4.05 7.09 -2.62
N PHE A 15 -3.35 7.36 -3.73
CA PHE A 15 -2.00 7.94 -3.74
C PHE A 15 -0.95 7.09 -3.00
N GLY A 16 -1.20 5.79 -2.88
CA GLY A 16 -0.26 4.82 -2.33
C GLY A 16 0.76 4.34 -3.35
N ASN A 17 1.91 3.90 -2.84
CA ASN A 17 3.03 3.37 -3.61
C ASN A 17 3.28 1.90 -3.26
N CYS A 18 3.42 1.05 -4.29
CA CYS A 18 3.76 -0.36 -4.11
C CYS A 18 5.27 -0.56 -3.91
N ARG A 19 5.66 -1.05 -2.72
CA ARG A 19 7.08 -1.25 -2.34
C ARG A 19 7.28 -2.62 -1.69
N ARG A 20 8.51 -3.10 -1.57
CA ARG A 20 8.81 -4.30 -0.75
C ARG A 20 8.76 -4.01 0.76
N ARG A 21 9.12 -2.78 1.14
CA ARG A 21 9.05 -2.23 2.50
C ARG A 21 8.70 -0.76 2.40
N CYS A 22 7.85 -0.26 3.29
CA CYS A 22 7.51 1.16 3.37
C CYS A 22 8.68 1.95 3.95
N PHE A 23 8.77 3.22 3.59
CA PHE A 23 9.69 4.16 4.24
C PHE A 23 9.26 4.45 5.68
N LYS A 24 10.19 5.01 6.47
CA LYS A 24 9.96 5.33 7.90
C LYS A 24 8.75 6.27 8.09
N TYR A 25 8.50 7.15 7.13
CA TYR A 25 7.42 8.13 7.12
C TYR A 25 6.15 7.64 6.38
N GLU A 26 6.15 6.40 5.90
CA GLU A 26 4.99 5.77 5.27
C GLU A 26 4.32 4.79 6.26
N LYS A 27 3.11 4.34 5.92
CA LYS A 27 2.37 3.27 6.62
C LYS A 27 1.96 2.20 5.62
N GLN A 28 2.10 0.92 6.00
CA GLN A 28 1.53 -0.19 5.25
C GLN A 28 0.03 -0.26 5.50
N ILE A 29 -0.76 -0.28 4.41
CA ILE A 29 -2.23 -0.28 4.49
C ILE A 29 -2.87 -1.46 3.74
N ASP A 30 -2.16 -2.04 2.78
CA ASP A 30 -2.62 -3.21 2.02
C ASP A 30 -1.43 -3.95 1.38
N ILE A 31 -1.71 -4.98 0.59
CA ILE A 31 -0.77 -5.62 -0.32
C ILE A 31 -1.01 -5.14 -1.76
N CYS A 32 -0.03 -5.29 -2.64
CA CYS A 32 -0.21 -5.01 -4.07
C CYS A 32 -0.42 -6.31 -4.86
N PHE A 33 -0.63 -6.20 -6.17
CA PHE A 33 -0.83 -7.36 -7.07
C PHE A 33 0.25 -8.44 -6.97
N SER A 34 1.47 -8.06 -6.60
CA SER A 34 2.53 -9.01 -6.24
C SER A 34 2.54 -9.21 -4.72
N PRO A 35 2.41 -10.44 -4.20
CA PRO A 35 2.39 -10.70 -2.75
C PRO A 35 3.70 -10.32 -2.03
N SER A 36 4.78 -10.10 -2.79
CA SER A 36 6.06 -9.56 -2.30
C SER A 36 6.11 -8.03 -2.22
N LYS A 37 5.06 -7.34 -2.67
CA LYS A 37 4.93 -5.88 -2.62
C LYS A 37 3.74 -5.52 -1.74
N ILE A 38 3.96 -4.56 -0.86
CA ILE A 38 2.98 -3.97 0.03
C ILE A 38 2.58 -2.58 -0.48
N CYS A 39 1.37 -2.15 -0.18
CA CYS A 39 0.89 -0.81 -0.44
C CYS A 39 1.26 0.11 0.72
N CYS A 40 2.03 1.15 0.42
CA CYS A 40 2.52 2.15 1.37
C CYS A 40 1.92 3.51 1.03
N ILE A 41 1.35 4.19 2.01
CA ILE A 41 0.91 5.59 1.88
C ILE A 41 1.77 6.46 2.79
N GLU A 42 2.07 7.69 2.38
CA GLU A 42 2.68 8.66 3.29
C GLU A 42 1.78 8.85 4.51
N ARG A 43 2.38 9.03 5.68
CA ARG A 43 1.65 9.52 6.85
C ARG A 43 1.29 10.97 6.53
N LEU A 44 0.11 11.18 5.95
CA LEU A 44 -0.54 12.48 6.04
C LEU A 44 -0.61 12.75 7.55
N PHE A 45 0.12 13.77 8.00
CA PHE A 45 -0.10 14.31 9.33
C PHE A 45 -1.56 14.76 9.30
N GLU A 46 -2.45 14.00 9.92
CA GLU A 46 -3.78 14.53 10.26
C GLU A 46 -3.47 15.76 11.11
N GLU A 47 -3.68 16.95 10.55
CA GLU A 47 -3.77 18.17 11.37
C GLU A 47 -4.91 17.93 12.37
N ASP A 48 -4.57 18.04 13.65
CA ASP A 48 -5.32 17.66 14.86
C ASP A 48 -6.84 17.94 14.85
#